data_AF-A0A118KML1-F1
#
_entry.id   AF-A0A118KML1-F1
#
_cell.length_a   1.000
_cell.length_b   1.000
_cell.length_c   1.000
_cell.angle_alpha   90.00
_cell.angle_beta   90.00
_cell.angle_gamma   90.00
#
_symmetry.space_group_name_H-M   'P 1'
#
loop_
_entity.id
_entity.type
_entity.pdbx_description
1 polymer ?
#
loop_
_entity_poly.entity_id
_entity_poly.type
_entity_poly.pdbx_seq_one_letter_code
_entity_poly.pdbx_strand_id
1 'polypeptide(L)'
;MGDGRTRRKVPPERQQHDDAHAPHADGQFALFGVPADAARASPGDDGPPARTDEHVKPDARDDAQPAPRARSRSSGETPPAASGLLWDEPPPPAAPPKQGRRRRGVLPAPISPEVADAAAGLPPNVRLGTSSWYFPGWDGIVYDGDFAQTKLSREGLEAYGAHPLLKSVSLDRSFYGPLSVADYLRYAQQVPDDFRFVVKAPASVTDAVVRGRRGEPSGPNPTFLDAQLATREFVQPCLEGLGRKAGVLVFQFSPLPDSLLAQPAALIDRLAAFFAALPPLPPEADGTRYAIEIRDASLLTPRFIRALAALGVRYCVGLHARMPDPLRQAAALALLDGDAPGPLIVRWSLHGGFRYEQAKAKYEPFDKLVDEDPATRSALAELAARYALAGQPVIITINNKAEGSAPLSCIALAREIAAACAQWRNEAA
;
A
#
# COMPACT_ATOMS: atom_id res chain seq x y z
N MET A 1 -72.34 44.49 21.53
CA MET A 1 -71.08 43.85 21.09
C MET A 1 -70.89 42.62 21.95
N GLY A 2 -70.86 41.46 21.33
CA GLY A 2 -70.95 40.16 22.00
C GLY A 2 -69.60 39.55 22.31
N ASP A 3 -69.58 38.75 23.37
CA ASP A 3 -68.52 37.81 23.69
C ASP A 3 -69.17 36.54 24.27
N GLY A 4 -68.74 35.35 23.83
CA GLY A 4 -69.42 34.11 24.23
C GLY A 4 -69.00 32.82 23.53
N ARG A 5 -67.82 32.31 23.92
CA ARG A 5 -67.40 30.89 24.04
C ARG A 5 -68.01 29.80 23.14
N THR A 6 -67.13 29.04 22.46
CA THR A 6 -67.30 27.59 22.26
C THR A 6 -65.99 26.81 22.49
N ARG A 7 -66.09 25.71 23.27
CA ARG A 7 -65.08 24.67 23.52
C ARG A 7 -64.95 23.74 22.29
N ARG A 8 -63.74 23.24 21.98
CA ARG A 8 -63.54 22.00 21.21
C ARG A 8 -62.56 21.06 21.93
N LYS A 9 -62.95 19.77 21.92
CA LYS A 9 -62.27 18.60 22.51
C LYS A 9 -61.14 18.08 21.60
N VAL A 10 -60.12 17.49 22.23
CA VAL A 10 -58.98 16.76 21.65
C VAL A 10 -59.29 15.26 21.53
N PRO A 11 -58.76 14.54 20.53
CA PRO A 11 -58.51 13.10 20.60
C PRO A 11 -57.01 12.71 20.46
N PRO A 12 -56.61 11.48 20.86
CA PRO A 12 -55.28 11.21 21.41
C PRO A 12 -54.25 10.62 20.41
N GLU A 13 -53.02 10.58 20.93
CA GLU A 13 -51.73 10.15 20.37
C GLU A 13 -51.72 8.75 19.72
N ARG A 14 -50.88 8.60 18.68
CA ARG A 14 -50.39 7.31 18.19
C ARG A 14 -48.87 7.27 18.33
N GLN A 15 -48.38 6.42 19.22
CA GLN A 15 -47.04 5.87 19.21
C GLN A 15 -46.87 4.98 17.97
N GLN A 16 -45.80 5.18 17.21
CA GLN A 16 -45.31 4.20 16.23
C GLN A 16 -43.96 3.68 16.73
N HIS A 17 -44.00 2.42 17.12
CA HIS A 17 -42.85 1.57 17.43
C HIS A 17 -42.28 1.05 16.11
N ASP A 18 -40.95 1.15 15.99
CA ASP A 18 -40.14 0.45 15.00
C ASP A 18 -40.32 -1.07 15.13
N ASP A 19 -40.48 -1.74 13.99
CA ASP A 19 -40.00 -3.11 13.77
C ASP A 19 -40.11 -3.43 12.26
N ALA A 20 -38.98 -3.56 11.58
CA ALA A 20 -38.89 -4.14 10.24
C ALA A 20 -37.79 -5.19 10.22
N HIS A 21 -38.19 -6.44 10.06
CA HIS A 21 -37.35 -7.62 9.94
C HIS A 21 -37.32 -8.11 8.49
N ALA A 22 -36.08 -8.30 7.99
CA ALA A 22 -35.62 -9.26 6.97
C ALA A 22 -35.92 -8.99 5.46
N PRO A 23 -35.15 -9.60 4.51
CA PRO A 23 -34.08 -10.58 4.70
C PRO A 23 -32.72 -10.25 4.04
N HIS A 24 -31.74 -11.01 4.53
CA HIS A 24 -30.38 -11.20 4.06
C HIS A 24 -30.27 -11.48 2.56
N ALA A 25 -29.24 -10.89 1.93
CA ALA A 25 -28.66 -11.38 0.69
C ALA A 25 -27.14 -11.48 0.89
N ASP A 26 -26.67 -12.72 0.79
CA ASP A 26 -25.32 -13.19 1.00
C ASP A 26 -24.34 -12.77 -0.09
N GLY A 27 -23.06 -12.72 0.30
CA GLY A 27 -21.93 -12.98 -0.59
C GLY A 27 -21.04 -11.78 -0.88
N GLN A 28 -19.92 -11.63 -0.15
CA GLN A 28 -18.80 -10.83 -0.66
C GLN A 28 -17.42 -11.37 -0.26
N PHE A 29 -16.64 -11.61 -1.31
CA PHE A 29 -15.30 -12.16 -1.36
C PHE A 29 -14.23 -11.12 -0.96
N ALA A 30 -13.06 -11.62 -0.54
CA ALA A 30 -11.91 -10.87 -0.04
C ALA A 30 -11.43 -9.76 -1.01
N LEU A 31 -11.36 -8.52 -0.49
CA LEU A 31 -11.20 -7.28 -1.27
C LEU A 31 -9.75 -6.86 -1.56
N PHE A 32 -8.75 -7.71 -1.29
CA PHE A 32 -7.38 -7.53 -1.77
C PHE A 32 -6.81 -8.92 -2.05
N GLY A 33 -6.57 -9.24 -3.32
CA GLY A 33 -6.20 -10.58 -3.78
C GLY A 33 -4.98 -11.16 -3.09
N VAL A 34 -5.20 -11.89 -2.01
CA VAL A 34 -4.30 -12.89 -1.44
C VAL A 34 -4.88 -14.25 -1.85
N PRO A 35 -4.14 -15.12 -2.56
CA PRO A 35 -4.58 -16.48 -2.78
C PRO A 35 -4.76 -17.17 -1.43
N ALA A 36 -5.92 -17.79 -1.21
CA ALA A 36 -6.18 -18.63 -0.05
C ALA A 36 -5.39 -19.93 -0.20
N ASP A 37 -4.12 -19.93 0.20
CA ASP A 37 -3.35 -21.13 0.59
C ASP A 37 -2.02 -20.69 1.20
N ALA A 38 -2.07 -20.20 2.43
CA ALA A 38 -0.91 -20.03 3.30
C ALA A 38 -1.36 -20.01 4.77
N ALA A 39 -2.11 -21.02 5.20
CA ALA A 39 -2.40 -21.27 6.61
C ALA A 39 -2.79 -22.74 6.82
N ARG A 40 -1.79 -23.63 6.73
CA ARG A 40 -1.89 -24.99 7.29
C ARG A 40 -0.56 -25.39 7.88
N ALA A 41 -0.43 -25.18 9.19
CA ALA A 41 0.30 -26.07 10.10
C ALA A 41 -0.06 -25.68 11.54
N SER A 42 -0.92 -26.48 12.16
CA SER A 42 -0.99 -26.62 13.62
C SER A 42 -0.84 -28.11 13.92
N PRO A 43 -0.09 -28.46 14.98
CA PRO A 43 -0.47 -29.56 15.84
C PRO A 43 -0.79 -29.03 17.24
N GLY A 44 -1.78 -29.64 17.89
CA GLY A 44 -2.33 -29.22 19.17
C GLY A 44 -1.55 -29.64 20.41
N ASP A 45 -1.90 -28.96 21.50
CA ASP A 45 -1.74 -29.24 22.95
C ASP A 45 -2.19 -30.68 23.35
N ASP A 46 -1.79 -31.31 24.47
CA ASP A 46 -1.08 -30.88 25.69
C ASP A 46 -0.61 -32.09 26.55
N GLY A 47 0.49 -31.92 27.32
CA GLY A 47 0.70 -32.49 28.68
C GLY A 47 1.48 -33.82 28.90
N PRO A 48 1.95 -34.11 30.14
CA PRO A 48 3.28 -33.74 30.69
C PRO A 48 4.15 -34.98 31.14
N PRO A 49 5.39 -34.81 31.68
CA PRO A 49 6.39 -35.89 31.73
C PRO A 49 6.45 -36.65 33.07
N ALA A 50 6.88 -37.93 33.01
CA ALA A 50 7.28 -38.74 34.16
C ALA A 50 8.64 -39.42 33.92
N ARG A 51 9.41 -39.59 35.00
CA ARG A 51 10.79 -40.10 35.08
C ARG A 51 10.86 -41.58 35.53
N THR A 52 12.01 -42.22 35.19
CA THR A 52 12.73 -43.36 35.86
C THR A 52 11.99 -44.70 35.97
N ASP A 53 12.52 -45.92 35.87
CA ASP A 53 13.80 -46.62 35.57
C ASP A 53 13.34 -47.98 34.94
N GLU A 54 14.08 -48.78 34.16
CA GLU A 54 15.10 -49.74 34.58
C GLU A 54 15.60 -50.56 33.36
N HIS A 55 16.82 -51.09 33.52
CA HIS A 55 17.58 -52.05 32.69
C HIS A 55 16.83 -53.20 32.00
N VAL A 56 17.31 -53.63 30.81
CA VAL A 56 17.99 -54.93 30.54
C VAL A 56 18.50 -54.99 29.07
N LYS A 57 19.73 -55.52 28.89
CA LYS A 57 20.50 -55.82 27.64
C LYS A 57 20.51 -57.36 27.41
N PRO A 58 21.19 -57.94 26.39
CA PRO A 58 21.42 -57.59 24.97
C PRO A 58 21.28 -58.82 24.02
N ASP A 59 21.46 -58.62 22.70
CA ASP A 59 22.18 -59.48 21.70
C ASP A 59 21.62 -59.20 20.29
N ALA A 60 22.32 -59.35 19.16
CA ALA A 60 23.73 -59.38 18.77
C ALA A 60 23.72 -59.45 17.22
N ARG A 61 24.52 -58.60 16.54
CA ARG A 61 25.11 -58.78 15.16
C ARG A 61 24.08 -58.91 14.01
N ASP A 62 24.30 -58.59 12.74
CA ASP A 62 25.51 -58.41 11.93
C ASP A 62 25.13 -57.65 10.63
N ASP A 63 26.06 -56.80 10.19
CA ASP A 63 26.52 -56.47 8.83
C ASP A 63 25.62 -56.39 7.55
N ALA A 64 25.99 -55.37 6.75
CA ALA A 64 26.19 -55.36 5.29
C ALA A 64 25.19 -54.60 4.38
N GLN A 65 25.67 -53.44 3.91
CA GLN A 65 25.44 -52.88 2.56
C GLN A 65 26.04 -53.83 1.47
N PRO A 66 25.67 -53.79 0.16
CA PRO A 66 25.63 -52.56 -0.66
C PRO A 66 24.62 -52.53 -1.86
N ALA A 67 24.56 -51.39 -2.55
CA ALA A 67 23.96 -51.19 -3.90
C ALA A 67 24.98 -51.59 -5.01
N PRO A 68 24.81 -51.29 -6.34
CA PRO A 68 23.64 -50.91 -7.17
C PRO A 68 23.57 -51.71 -8.51
N ARG A 69 22.62 -51.43 -9.43
CA ARG A 69 22.86 -51.18 -10.89
C ARG A 69 21.59 -51.14 -11.77
N ALA A 70 21.71 -50.33 -12.82
CA ALA A 70 20.76 -50.04 -13.89
C ALA A 70 20.86 -50.98 -15.11
N ARG A 71 19.85 -50.93 -16.00
CA ARG A 71 19.83 -51.04 -17.49
C ARG A 71 18.44 -51.52 -17.94
N SER A 72 17.63 -50.84 -18.76
CA SER A 72 17.72 -50.33 -20.15
C SER A 72 17.05 -51.25 -21.18
N ARG A 73 15.99 -50.73 -21.84
CA ARG A 73 15.51 -50.91 -23.26
C ARG A 73 15.20 -52.36 -23.73
N SER A 74 14.28 -52.66 -24.65
CA SER A 74 13.75 -51.98 -25.84
C SER A 74 12.46 -52.67 -26.36
N SER A 75 11.76 -51.98 -27.29
CA SER A 75 11.01 -52.48 -28.49
C SER A 75 9.89 -53.52 -28.28
N GLY A 76 8.65 -53.38 -28.78
CA GLY A 76 8.12 -52.61 -29.91
C GLY A 76 7.50 -53.59 -30.91
N GLU A 77 6.16 -53.65 -31.03
CA GLU A 77 5.47 -54.32 -32.14
C GLU A 77 3.98 -53.95 -32.19
N THR A 78 3.43 -53.80 -33.40
CA THR A 78 2.01 -53.63 -33.80
C THR A 78 1.88 -54.17 -35.22
N PRO A 79 0.67 -54.41 -35.81
CA PRO A 79 -0.60 -54.97 -35.33
C PRO A 79 -1.09 -56.12 -36.30
N PRO A 80 -2.39 -56.52 -36.30
CA PRO A 80 -3.17 -56.28 -37.52
C PRO A 80 -4.67 -55.89 -37.36
N ALA A 81 -5.25 -55.49 -38.50
CA ALA A 81 -6.56 -54.91 -38.83
C ALA A 81 -7.78 -55.89 -38.67
N ALA A 82 -9.07 -55.57 -38.85
CA ALA A 82 -9.75 -54.66 -39.79
C ALA A 82 -11.27 -54.47 -39.48
N SER A 83 -11.89 -53.57 -40.28
CA SER A 83 -13.32 -53.42 -40.65
C SER A 83 -14.18 -52.46 -39.81
N GLY A 84 -14.83 -51.43 -40.37
CA GLY A 84 -14.93 -50.96 -41.76
C GLY A 84 -15.68 -49.61 -41.88
N LEU A 85 -15.35 -48.88 -42.97
CA LEU A 85 -16.15 -48.03 -43.89
C LEU A 85 -17.36 -47.25 -43.32
N LEU A 86 -17.64 -45.98 -43.62
CA LEU A 86 -17.36 -45.12 -44.77
C LEU A 86 -17.87 -43.71 -44.40
N TRP A 87 -17.09 -42.64 -44.57
CA TRP A 87 -17.46 -41.30 -45.09
C TRP A 87 -16.19 -40.43 -45.04
N ASP A 88 -15.64 -40.15 -46.22
CA ASP A 88 -14.53 -39.21 -46.44
C ASP A 88 -14.99 -37.77 -46.25
N GLU A 89 -14.35 -37.04 -45.33
CA GLU A 89 -14.35 -35.57 -45.32
C GLU A 89 -12.87 -35.12 -45.25
N PRO A 90 -12.40 -34.24 -46.15
CA PRO A 90 -11.00 -33.82 -46.13
C PRO A 90 -10.74 -33.01 -44.84
N PRO A 91 -9.65 -33.29 -44.10
CA PRO A 91 -9.33 -32.51 -42.92
C PRO A 91 -9.08 -31.05 -43.32
N PRO A 92 -9.59 -30.07 -42.55
CA PRO A 92 -9.33 -28.66 -42.83
C PRO A 92 -7.82 -28.40 -42.80
N PRO A 93 -7.31 -27.46 -43.62
CA PRO A 93 -5.87 -27.19 -43.69
C PRO A 93 -5.34 -26.89 -42.30
N ALA A 94 -4.27 -27.60 -41.92
CA ALA A 94 -3.60 -27.42 -40.63
C ALA A 94 -3.31 -25.94 -40.42
N ALA A 95 -3.92 -25.37 -39.38
CA ALA A 95 -3.61 -24.01 -38.96
C ALA A 95 -2.08 -23.90 -38.77
N PRO A 96 -1.44 -22.82 -39.25
CA PRO A 96 -0.01 -22.65 -39.09
C PRO A 96 0.34 -22.76 -37.60
N PRO A 97 1.50 -23.35 -37.26
CA PRO A 97 1.85 -23.58 -35.86
C PRO A 97 1.77 -22.24 -35.13
N LYS A 98 0.91 -22.18 -34.10
CA LYS A 98 0.83 -21.03 -33.21
C LYS A 98 2.25 -20.82 -32.70
N GLN A 99 2.91 -19.77 -33.20
CA GLN A 99 4.23 -19.36 -32.73
C GLN A 99 4.13 -19.34 -31.21
N GLY A 100 4.93 -20.18 -30.56
CA GLY A 100 4.89 -20.33 -29.11
C GLY A 100 4.93 -18.92 -28.51
N ARG A 101 3.86 -18.55 -27.80
CA ARG A 101 3.82 -17.31 -27.02
C ARG A 101 5.01 -17.40 -26.07
N ARG A 102 6.14 -16.81 -26.46
CA ARG A 102 7.22 -16.48 -25.52
C ARG A 102 6.52 -15.83 -24.34
N ARG A 103 6.80 -16.31 -23.12
CA ARG A 103 6.37 -15.68 -21.87
C ARG A 103 6.89 -14.24 -21.87
N ARG A 104 6.17 -13.31 -22.50
CA ARG A 104 6.48 -11.89 -22.47
C ARG A 104 6.08 -11.42 -21.07
N GLY A 105 7.06 -10.90 -20.33
CA GLY A 105 6.81 -10.17 -19.07
C GLY A 105 5.88 -9.00 -19.31
N VAL A 106 5.56 -8.25 -18.26
CA VAL A 106 4.81 -7.00 -18.40
C VAL A 106 5.76 -5.97 -19.02
N LEU A 107 5.41 -5.45 -20.20
CA LEU A 107 6.21 -4.44 -20.89
C LEU A 107 5.72 -3.03 -20.50
N PRO A 108 6.60 -2.02 -20.45
CA PRO A 108 6.20 -0.64 -20.21
C PRO A 108 5.46 -0.07 -21.44
N ALA A 109 4.44 0.75 -21.19
CA ALA A 109 3.75 1.50 -22.24
C ALA A 109 4.71 2.47 -22.96
N PRO A 110 4.50 2.75 -24.26
CA PRO A 110 5.20 3.82 -24.95
C PRO A 110 5.00 5.17 -24.25
N ILE A 111 6.09 5.93 -24.08
CA ILE A 111 6.05 7.25 -23.42
C ILE A 111 5.67 8.32 -24.45
N SER A 112 4.61 9.09 -24.16
CA SER A 112 4.22 10.22 -25.00
C SER A 112 5.20 11.40 -24.84
N PRO A 113 5.35 12.27 -25.86
CA PRO A 113 6.17 13.47 -25.76
C PRO A 113 5.81 14.34 -24.54
N GLU A 114 4.52 14.49 -24.25
CA GLU A 114 4.04 15.31 -23.14
C GLU A 114 4.34 14.73 -21.76
N VAL A 115 4.57 13.42 -21.67
CA VAL A 115 5.06 12.75 -20.43
C VAL A 115 6.56 12.89 -20.31
N ALA A 116 7.29 12.75 -21.43
CA ALA A 116 8.74 12.96 -21.47
C ALA A 116 9.11 14.40 -21.08
N ASP A 117 8.41 15.40 -21.62
CA ASP A 117 8.61 16.81 -21.29
C ASP A 117 8.31 17.11 -19.82
N ALA A 118 7.22 16.55 -19.28
CA ALA A 118 6.89 16.68 -17.87
C ALA A 118 7.97 16.07 -16.96
N ALA A 119 8.55 14.93 -17.35
CA ALA A 119 9.64 14.30 -16.61
C ALA A 119 10.94 15.12 -16.69
N ALA A 120 11.27 15.67 -17.86
CA ALA A 120 12.44 16.52 -18.03
C ALA A 120 12.35 17.84 -17.25
N GLY A 121 11.13 18.36 -17.05
CA GLY A 121 10.88 19.57 -16.26
C GLY A 121 10.91 19.37 -14.74
N LEU A 122 10.85 18.12 -14.24
CA LEU A 122 10.86 17.85 -12.80
C LEU A 122 12.27 17.94 -12.21
N PRO A 123 12.45 18.57 -11.03
CA PRO A 123 13.70 18.48 -10.29
C PRO A 123 14.04 17.03 -9.93
N PRO A 124 15.33 16.61 -10.00
CA PRO A 124 15.72 15.21 -9.80
C PRO A 124 15.49 14.69 -8.38
N ASN A 125 15.33 15.58 -7.39
CA ASN A 125 14.98 15.28 -6.02
C ASN A 125 13.46 15.10 -5.79
N VAL A 126 12.63 15.26 -6.82
CA VAL A 126 11.18 15.00 -6.76
C VAL A 126 10.89 13.59 -7.28
N ARG A 127 10.26 12.77 -6.43
CA ARG A 127 9.84 11.41 -6.75
C ARG A 127 8.35 11.26 -6.58
N LEU A 128 7.65 11.18 -7.70
CA LEU A 128 6.23 10.86 -7.74
C LEU A 128 6.04 9.35 -7.81
N GLY A 129 4.90 8.91 -7.29
CA GLY A 129 4.59 7.50 -7.19
C GLY A 129 3.13 7.25 -6.91
N THR A 130 2.78 5.99 -6.88
CA THR A 130 1.40 5.53 -6.64
C THR A 130 1.32 4.72 -5.36
N SER A 131 0.12 4.49 -4.84
CA SER A 131 -0.08 3.67 -3.63
C SER A 131 0.15 2.15 -3.85
N SER A 132 0.29 1.74 -5.10
CA SER A 132 0.49 0.36 -5.57
C SER A 132 0.67 0.40 -7.10
N TRP A 133 1.05 -0.69 -7.76
CA TRP A 133 1.25 -0.74 -9.22
C TRP A 133 0.25 -1.61 -9.97
N TYR A 134 -0.48 -2.53 -9.34
CA TYR A 134 -1.06 -3.69 -10.04
C TYR A 134 -2.46 -3.51 -10.65
N PHE A 135 -2.77 -2.38 -11.27
CA PHE A 135 -4.10 -2.09 -11.83
C PHE A 135 -4.18 -2.34 -13.34
N PRO A 136 -5.08 -3.23 -13.83
CA PRO A 136 -5.24 -3.49 -15.27
C PRO A 136 -5.63 -2.28 -16.11
N GLY A 137 -6.42 -1.35 -15.56
CA GLY A 137 -6.82 -0.13 -16.27
C GLY A 137 -5.68 0.86 -16.55
N TRP A 138 -4.43 0.52 -16.21
CA TRP A 138 -3.25 1.31 -16.59
C TRP A 138 -2.62 0.84 -17.90
N ASP A 139 -3.28 -0.05 -18.64
CA ASP A 139 -2.92 -0.35 -20.03
C ASP A 139 -2.89 0.95 -20.87
N GLY A 140 -1.84 1.13 -21.65
CA GLY A 140 -1.57 2.35 -22.42
C GLY A 140 -1.06 3.54 -21.61
N ILE A 141 -1.00 3.44 -20.27
CA ILE A 141 -0.50 4.49 -19.37
C ILE A 141 0.83 4.05 -18.74
N VAL A 142 0.86 2.86 -18.16
CA VAL A 142 2.03 2.26 -17.50
C VAL A 142 2.44 0.96 -18.20
N TYR A 143 1.46 0.19 -18.68
CA TYR A 143 1.69 -1.15 -19.26
C TYR A 143 1.36 -1.17 -20.75
N ASP A 144 2.15 -1.91 -21.54
CA ASP A 144 1.87 -2.21 -22.94
C ASP A 144 1.09 -3.55 -23.02
N GLY A 145 -0.22 -3.45 -22.82
CA GLY A 145 -1.18 -4.54 -22.97
C GLY A 145 -2.06 -4.79 -21.74
N ASP A 146 -3.20 -5.45 -21.99
CA ASP A 146 -4.13 -5.91 -20.97
C ASP A 146 -3.55 -7.12 -20.21
N PHE A 147 -3.27 -6.91 -18.92
CA PHE A 147 -2.76 -7.93 -18.02
C PHE A 147 -3.68 -8.08 -16.81
N ALA A 148 -3.93 -9.33 -16.43
CA ALA A 148 -4.61 -9.63 -15.18
C ALA A 148 -3.85 -9.02 -13.98
N GLN A 149 -4.61 -8.49 -13.02
CA GLN A 149 -4.08 -7.90 -11.78
C GLN A 149 -3.08 -8.82 -11.04
N THR A 150 -3.32 -10.13 -11.04
CA THR A 150 -2.44 -11.12 -10.42
C THR A 150 -1.07 -11.18 -11.09
N LYS A 151 -1.00 -11.01 -12.42
CA LYS A 151 0.25 -10.91 -13.16
C LYS A 151 0.95 -9.59 -12.86
N LEU A 152 0.23 -8.47 -12.91
CA LEU A 152 0.77 -7.14 -12.61
C LEU A 152 1.35 -7.05 -11.20
N SER A 153 0.71 -7.65 -10.20
CA SER A 153 1.20 -7.69 -8.82
C SER A 153 2.56 -8.38 -8.68
N ARG A 154 2.85 -9.36 -9.54
CA ARG A 154 4.10 -10.14 -9.51
C ARG A 154 5.19 -9.58 -10.41
N GLU A 155 4.82 -9.11 -11.60
CA GLU A 155 5.74 -8.82 -12.71
C GLU A 155 5.64 -7.37 -13.21
N GLY A 156 4.63 -6.59 -12.79
CA GLY A 156 4.39 -5.25 -13.30
C GLY A 156 5.32 -4.17 -12.73
N LEU A 157 6.05 -4.46 -11.64
CA LEU A 157 6.87 -3.44 -10.99
C LEU A 157 8.06 -2.99 -11.86
N GLU A 158 8.60 -3.88 -12.70
CA GLU A 158 9.66 -3.54 -13.65
C GLU A 158 9.18 -2.54 -14.71
N ALA A 159 8.04 -2.82 -15.34
CA ALA A 159 7.39 -1.88 -16.27
C ALA A 159 7.01 -0.56 -15.60
N TYR A 160 6.50 -0.62 -14.36
CA TYR A 160 6.18 0.56 -13.57
C TYR A 160 7.42 1.43 -13.31
N GLY A 161 8.53 0.83 -12.86
CA GLY A 161 9.77 1.53 -12.56
C GLY A 161 10.50 2.08 -13.79
N ALA A 162 10.13 1.61 -14.99
CA ALA A 162 10.62 2.16 -16.26
C ALA A 162 9.90 3.45 -16.69
N HIS A 163 8.74 3.77 -16.10
CA HIS A 163 8.02 5.00 -16.41
C HIS A 163 8.79 6.23 -15.85
N PRO A 164 9.08 7.26 -16.67
CA PRO A 164 10.03 8.32 -16.31
C PRO A 164 9.61 9.16 -15.10
N LEU A 165 8.30 9.30 -14.86
CA LEU A 165 7.75 10.03 -13.71
C LEU A 165 7.55 9.19 -12.44
N LEU A 166 7.48 7.86 -12.54
CA LEU A 166 7.11 6.99 -11.43
C LEU A 166 8.37 6.48 -10.73
N LYS A 167 8.96 7.35 -9.92
CA LYS A 167 10.23 7.13 -9.20
C LYS A 167 10.03 6.70 -7.74
N SER A 168 8.80 6.43 -7.36
CA SER A 168 8.41 5.94 -6.04
C SER A 168 7.19 5.05 -6.12
N VAL A 169 7.00 4.18 -5.12
CA VAL A 169 5.72 3.47 -4.91
C VAL A 169 5.52 3.18 -3.44
N SER A 170 4.26 3.23 -2.99
CA SER A 170 3.86 2.81 -1.65
C SER A 170 3.68 1.29 -1.61
N LEU A 171 4.26 0.63 -0.61
CA LEU A 171 4.02 -0.76 -0.25
C LEU A 171 3.05 -0.79 0.92
N ASP A 172 1.75 -0.87 0.64
CA ASP A 172 0.71 -0.92 1.66
C ASP A 172 0.37 -2.34 2.10
N ARG A 173 0.82 -3.38 1.38
CA ARG A 173 0.59 -4.79 1.74
C ARG A 173 1.16 -5.14 3.13
N SER A 174 2.28 -4.51 3.51
CA SER A 174 2.92 -4.68 4.82
C SER A 174 2.02 -4.28 5.99
N PHE A 175 0.99 -3.46 5.75
CA PHE A 175 -0.01 -3.12 6.77
C PHE A 175 -0.79 -4.34 7.26
N TYR A 176 -1.09 -5.29 6.37
CA TYR A 176 -1.90 -6.49 6.67
C TYR A 176 -1.05 -7.68 7.13
N GLY A 177 0.25 -7.63 6.89
CA GLY A 177 1.18 -8.68 7.31
C GLY A 177 2.62 -8.30 6.97
N PRO A 178 3.59 -8.56 7.86
CA PRO A 178 5.01 -8.33 7.60
C PRO A 178 5.48 -8.94 6.27
N LEU A 179 6.40 -8.25 5.59
CA LEU A 179 7.05 -8.76 4.39
C LEU A 179 8.44 -9.30 4.76
N SER A 180 8.83 -10.39 4.11
CA SER A 180 10.15 -10.98 4.30
C SER A 180 11.26 -10.12 3.66
N VAL A 181 12.50 -10.29 4.11
CA VAL A 181 13.70 -9.70 3.45
C VAL A 181 13.75 -10.09 1.97
N ALA A 182 13.42 -11.34 1.65
CA ALA A 182 13.42 -11.84 0.28
C ALA A 182 12.37 -11.15 -0.61
N ASP A 183 11.19 -10.83 -0.06
CA ASP A 183 10.18 -10.07 -0.79
C ASP A 183 10.65 -8.64 -1.09
N TYR A 184 11.21 -7.97 -0.10
CA TYR A 184 11.80 -6.63 -0.28
C TYR A 184 12.94 -6.65 -1.29
N LEU A 185 13.88 -7.60 -1.19
CA LEU A 185 14.99 -7.74 -2.14
C LEU A 185 14.49 -7.94 -3.57
N ARG A 186 13.46 -8.79 -3.75
CA ARG A 186 12.83 -8.99 -5.06
C ARG A 186 12.21 -7.70 -5.60
N TYR A 187 11.60 -6.86 -4.76
CA TYR A 187 11.10 -5.55 -5.20
C TYR A 187 12.23 -4.59 -5.57
N ALA A 188 13.30 -4.55 -4.76
CA ALA A 188 14.46 -3.68 -5.00
C ALA A 188 15.19 -3.98 -6.31
N GLN A 189 15.19 -5.24 -6.76
CA GLN A 189 15.82 -5.68 -8.01
C GLN A 189 15.03 -5.31 -9.27
N GLN A 190 13.75 -4.97 -9.15
CA GLN A 190 12.88 -4.65 -10.28
C GLN A 190 12.86 -3.16 -10.64
N VAL A 191 13.52 -2.31 -9.85
CA VAL A 191 13.45 -0.85 -10.02
C VAL A 191 14.85 -0.22 -10.12
N PRO A 192 14.98 0.95 -10.78
CA PRO A 192 16.22 1.71 -10.84
C PRO A 192 16.80 2.11 -9.47
N ASP A 193 18.08 2.45 -9.40
CA ASP A 193 18.78 2.82 -8.15
C ASP A 193 18.33 4.14 -7.52
N ASP A 194 17.81 5.06 -8.33
CA ASP A 194 17.23 6.34 -7.90
C ASP A 194 15.80 6.19 -7.33
N PHE A 195 15.18 5.01 -7.50
CA PHE A 195 13.84 4.72 -7.02
C PHE A 195 13.78 4.64 -5.49
N ARG A 196 12.68 5.14 -4.90
CA ARG A 196 12.46 5.10 -3.45
C ARG A 196 11.13 4.49 -3.11
N PHE A 197 11.13 3.45 -2.29
CA PHE A 197 9.89 2.87 -1.75
C PHE A 197 9.41 3.65 -0.53
N VAL A 198 8.09 3.79 -0.43
CA VAL A 198 7.39 4.23 0.78
C VAL A 198 6.75 2.98 1.38
N VAL A 199 7.21 2.51 2.53
CA VAL A 199 6.73 1.25 3.11
C VAL A 199 5.87 1.56 4.32
N LYS A 200 4.63 1.06 4.30
CA LYS A 200 3.68 1.30 5.39
C LYS A 200 3.89 0.30 6.52
N ALA A 201 3.95 0.79 7.75
CA ALA A 201 4.10 -0.05 8.93
C ALA A 201 2.90 -0.99 9.13
N PRO A 202 3.10 -2.18 9.73
CA PRO A 202 2.03 -3.12 10.08
C PRO A 202 0.96 -2.54 11.01
N ALA A 203 -0.30 -2.93 10.81
CA ALA A 203 -1.41 -2.56 11.69
C ALA A 203 -1.23 -3.05 13.12
N SER A 204 -0.47 -4.14 13.33
CA SER A 204 -0.15 -4.68 14.65
C SER A 204 0.53 -3.66 15.57
N VAL A 205 1.25 -2.66 15.02
CA VAL A 205 1.90 -1.61 15.83
C VAL A 205 1.26 -0.23 15.65
N THR A 206 0.49 0.01 14.58
CA THR A 206 -0.09 1.34 14.29
C THR A 206 -1.60 1.46 14.46
N ASP A 207 -2.33 0.35 14.65
CA ASP A 207 -3.75 0.39 15.01
C ASP A 207 -3.91 0.21 16.53
N ALA A 208 -4.62 1.12 17.20
CA ALA A 208 -4.85 1.01 18.64
C ALA A 208 -5.85 -0.08 19.00
N VAL A 209 -6.57 -0.61 18.01
CA VAL A 209 -7.57 -1.66 18.17
C VAL A 209 -7.33 -2.80 17.20
N VAL A 210 -7.63 -4.02 17.65
CA VAL A 210 -7.79 -5.15 16.73
C VAL A 210 -9.07 -4.92 15.95
N ARG A 211 -9.03 -5.09 14.63
CA ARG A 211 -10.20 -4.96 13.77
C ARG A 211 -10.67 -6.32 13.30
N GLY A 212 -11.97 -6.56 13.40
CA GLY A 212 -12.61 -7.73 12.81
C GLY A 212 -12.61 -7.67 11.29
N ARG A 213 -13.12 -8.74 10.65
CA ARG A 213 -13.15 -8.91 9.19
C ARG A 213 -13.85 -7.78 8.44
N ARG A 214 -14.77 -7.05 9.11
CA ARG A 214 -15.52 -5.90 8.56
C ARG A 214 -14.91 -4.54 8.90
N GLY A 215 -13.74 -4.50 9.54
CA GLY A 215 -13.08 -3.25 9.98
C GLY A 215 -13.54 -2.71 11.33
N GLU A 216 -14.56 -3.33 11.92
CA GLU A 216 -15.10 -3.00 13.24
C GLU A 216 -14.07 -3.29 14.34
N PRO A 217 -13.88 -2.37 15.32
CA PRO A 217 -13.04 -2.64 16.48
C PRO A 217 -13.56 -3.86 17.27
N SER A 218 -12.69 -4.83 17.53
CA SER A 218 -13.00 -6.02 18.34
C SER A 218 -12.40 -5.95 19.75
N GLY A 219 -11.45 -5.03 20.00
CA GLY A 219 -10.80 -4.85 21.30
C GLY A 219 -9.50 -4.05 21.19
N PRO A 220 -8.85 -3.71 22.32
CA PRO A 220 -7.55 -3.04 22.30
C PRO A 220 -6.50 -3.93 21.64
N ASN A 221 -5.59 -3.30 20.89
CA ASN A 221 -4.44 -3.99 20.33
C ASN A 221 -3.28 -4.02 21.35
N PRO A 222 -2.87 -5.20 21.86
CA PRO A 222 -1.85 -5.31 22.89
C PRO A 222 -0.45 -4.90 22.41
N THR A 223 -0.20 -4.94 21.10
CA THR A 223 1.10 -4.61 20.48
C THR A 223 1.12 -3.19 19.90
N PHE A 224 0.08 -2.39 20.16
CA PHE A 224 0.04 -0.99 19.73
C PHE A 224 1.22 -0.21 20.32
N LEU A 225 2.03 0.41 19.46
CA LEU A 225 3.28 1.08 19.84
C LEU A 225 4.34 0.16 20.46
N ASP A 226 4.38 -1.13 20.07
CA ASP A 226 5.49 -2.02 20.40
C ASP A 226 6.68 -1.78 19.45
N ALA A 227 7.68 -1.02 19.93
CA ALA A 227 8.88 -0.68 19.15
C ALA A 227 9.77 -1.90 18.85
N GLN A 228 9.78 -2.90 19.73
CA GLN A 228 10.58 -4.11 19.53
C GLN A 228 9.99 -4.98 18.43
N LEU A 229 8.66 -5.13 18.42
CA LEU A 229 7.95 -5.79 17.33
C LEU A 229 8.12 -5.03 16.02
N ALA A 230 7.92 -3.71 16.02
CA ALA A 230 8.12 -2.86 14.84
C ALA A 230 9.54 -2.99 14.27
N THR A 231 10.55 -3.08 15.14
CA THR A 231 11.94 -3.25 14.72
C THR A 231 12.16 -4.58 14.01
N ARG A 232 11.76 -5.69 14.63
CA ARG A 232 12.02 -7.05 14.12
C ARG A 232 11.19 -7.40 12.89
N GLU A 233 9.91 -7.00 12.86
CA GLU A 233 8.99 -7.43 11.79
C GLU A 233 8.88 -6.45 10.63
N PHE A 234 9.27 -5.19 10.84
CA PHE A 234 9.08 -4.15 9.83
C PHE A 234 10.38 -3.43 9.47
N VAL A 235 11.04 -2.79 10.44
CA VAL A 235 12.17 -1.91 10.15
C VAL A 235 13.37 -2.70 9.61
N GLN A 236 13.85 -3.71 10.34
CA GLN A 236 15.05 -4.46 9.94
C GLN A 236 14.85 -5.17 8.60
N PRO A 237 13.76 -5.95 8.37
CA PRO A 237 13.58 -6.62 7.09
C PRO A 237 13.48 -5.66 5.90
N CYS A 238 12.85 -4.50 6.12
CA CYS A 238 12.73 -3.44 5.10
C CYS A 238 14.10 -2.88 4.72
N LEU A 239 14.92 -2.50 5.71
CA LEU A 239 16.26 -1.96 5.47
C LEU A 239 17.19 -2.99 4.83
N GLU A 240 17.16 -4.23 5.30
CA GLU A 240 17.99 -5.32 4.76
C GLU A 240 17.63 -5.66 3.30
N GLY A 241 16.33 -5.73 2.99
CA GLY A 241 15.89 -6.12 1.65
C GLY A 241 15.92 -5.00 0.63
N LEU A 242 15.49 -3.78 1.00
CA LEU A 242 15.45 -2.64 0.07
C LEU A 242 16.78 -1.87 0.01
N GLY A 243 17.61 -1.93 1.05
CA GLY A 243 18.83 -1.15 1.17
C GLY A 243 18.57 0.33 0.93
N ARG A 244 19.37 0.94 0.05
CA ARG A 244 19.28 2.38 -0.31
C ARG A 244 17.95 2.76 -0.99
N LYS A 245 17.18 1.79 -1.49
CA LYS A 245 15.86 2.05 -2.09
C LYS A 245 14.76 2.18 -1.03
N ALA A 246 15.03 1.91 0.25
CA ALA A 246 14.12 2.25 1.34
C ALA A 246 14.08 3.78 1.55
N GLY A 247 13.08 4.45 0.97
CA GLY A 247 12.95 5.90 1.09
C GLY A 247 12.30 6.32 2.40
N VAL A 248 11.08 5.81 2.65
CA VAL A 248 10.31 6.21 3.83
C VAL A 248 9.66 4.99 4.47
N LEU A 249 9.79 4.88 5.79
CA LEU A 249 9.05 3.94 6.62
C LEU A 249 7.92 4.73 7.30
N VAL A 250 6.72 4.63 6.73
CA VAL A 250 5.55 5.41 7.16
C VAL A 250 4.76 4.64 8.21
N PHE A 251 4.72 5.18 9.42
CA PHE A 251 3.83 4.76 10.49
C PHE A 251 2.53 5.55 10.37
N GLN A 252 1.61 5.00 9.57
CA GLN A 252 0.25 5.54 9.46
C GLN A 252 -0.60 5.00 10.60
N PHE A 253 -1.00 5.87 11.51
CA PHE A 253 -1.91 5.56 12.60
C PHE A 253 -3.36 5.61 12.12
N SER A 254 -4.09 4.50 12.31
CA SER A 254 -5.54 4.44 12.10
C SER A 254 -6.25 5.44 13.03
N PRO A 255 -7.51 5.83 12.73
CA PRO A 255 -8.32 6.61 13.66
C PRO A 255 -8.28 6.03 15.07
N LEU A 256 -7.89 6.87 16.03
CA LEU A 256 -7.65 6.44 17.40
C LEU A 256 -8.95 6.46 18.22
N PRO A 257 -9.09 5.57 19.22
CA PRO A 257 -10.19 5.62 20.17
C PRO A 257 -10.26 6.95 20.93
N ASP A 258 -11.49 7.43 21.20
CA ASP A 258 -11.73 8.68 21.93
C ASP A 258 -11.04 8.73 23.29
N SER A 259 -10.91 7.58 23.97
CA SER A 259 -10.20 7.48 25.25
C SER A 259 -8.72 7.86 25.17
N LEU A 260 -8.07 7.62 24.02
CA LEU A 260 -6.70 8.07 23.76
C LEU A 260 -6.68 9.54 23.34
N LEU A 261 -7.62 9.97 22.51
CA LEU A 261 -7.72 11.35 22.03
C LEU A 261 -8.08 12.34 23.15
N ALA A 262 -8.75 11.88 24.22
CA ALA A 262 -9.03 12.65 25.42
C ALA A 262 -7.76 12.97 26.24
N GLN A 263 -6.63 12.30 25.97
CA GLN A 263 -5.36 12.49 26.66
C GLN A 263 -4.21 12.75 25.66
N PRO A 264 -4.28 13.83 24.86
CA PRO A 264 -3.38 14.04 23.73
C PRO A 264 -1.92 14.20 24.15
N ALA A 265 -1.64 14.82 25.30
CA ALA A 265 -0.27 14.97 25.80
C ALA A 265 0.39 13.60 26.10
N ALA A 266 -0.32 12.73 26.83
CA ALA A 266 0.16 11.39 27.16
C ALA A 266 0.32 10.52 25.90
N LEU A 267 -0.60 10.65 24.94
CA LEU A 267 -0.47 9.95 23.66
C LEU A 267 0.75 10.42 22.87
N ILE A 268 1.02 11.74 22.81
CA ILE A 268 2.21 12.29 22.16
C ILE A 268 3.48 11.76 22.82
N ASP A 269 3.51 11.67 24.15
CA ASP A 269 4.67 11.14 24.88
C ASP A 269 4.90 9.65 24.58
N ARG A 270 3.82 8.86 24.46
CA ARG A 270 3.90 7.45 24.03
C ARG A 270 4.40 7.31 22.59
N LEU A 271 3.94 8.15 21.68
CA LEU A 271 4.43 8.18 20.30
C LEU A 271 5.92 8.54 20.26
N ALA A 272 6.34 9.56 21.01
CA ALA A 272 7.73 9.97 21.10
C ALA A 272 8.61 8.84 21.66
N ALA A 273 8.18 8.18 22.75
CA ALA A 273 8.90 7.04 23.32
C ALA A 273 9.00 5.86 22.33
N PHE A 274 7.94 5.59 21.57
CA PHE A 274 7.95 4.56 20.54
C PHE A 274 9.00 4.85 19.45
N PHE A 275 9.00 6.05 18.87
CA PHE A 275 9.99 6.41 17.84
C PHE A 275 11.42 6.50 18.39
N ALA A 276 11.60 6.97 19.62
CA ALA A 276 12.91 6.99 20.28
C ALA A 276 13.48 5.57 20.50
N ALA A 277 12.63 4.55 20.60
CA ALA A 277 13.01 3.17 20.78
C ALA A 277 13.22 2.39 19.47
N LEU A 278 12.93 2.99 18.31
CA LEU A 278 13.25 2.41 17.01
C LEU A 278 14.76 2.53 16.72
N PRO A 279 15.34 1.64 15.90
CA PRO A 279 16.76 1.71 15.58
C PRO A 279 17.08 2.98 14.79
N PRO A 280 18.30 3.54 14.95
CA PRO A 280 18.70 4.71 14.19
C PRO A 280 18.78 4.40 12.70
N LEU A 281 18.41 5.37 11.88
CA LEU A 281 18.50 5.28 10.41
C LEU A 281 19.81 5.90 9.89
N PRO A 282 20.27 5.50 8.70
CA PRO A 282 21.45 6.11 8.08
C PRO A 282 21.29 7.63 7.89
N PRO A 283 22.30 8.45 8.23
CA PRO A 283 22.20 9.92 8.21
C PRO A 283 22.33 10.53 6.80
N GLU A 284 22.22 9.74 5.73
CA GLU A 284 22.35 10.23 4.36
C GLU A 284 21.22 11.23 4.03
N ALA A 285 21.55 12.28 3.27
CA ALA A 285 20.59 13.34 2.89
C ALA A 285 19.36 12.79 2.14
N ASP A 286 19.58 11.84 1.23
CA ASP A 286 18.55 11.10 0.48
C ASP A 286 18.34 9.68 1.02
N GLY A 287 18.72 9.46 2.29
CA GLY A 287 18.58 8.20 3.00
C GLY A 287 17.18 7.95 3.53
N THR A 288 17.02 6.78 4.14
CA THR A 288 15.74 6.37 4.74
C THR A 288 15.27 7.34 5.82
N ARG A 289 13.95 7.56 5.90
CA ARG A 289 13.31 8.37 6.94
C ARG A 289 12.18 7.62 7.62
N TYR A 290 12.06 7.81 8.93
CA TYR A 290 10.79 7.55 9.61
C TYR A 290 9.83 8.70 9.34
N ALA A 291 8.60 8.35 9.03
CA ALA A 291 7.53 9.32 8.93
C ALA A 291 6.30 8.85 9.71
N ILE A 292 5.60 9.79 10.33
CA ILE A 292 4.31 9.56 10.96
C ILE A 292 3.21 10.17 10.13
N GLU A 293 2.14 9.41 9.92
CA GLU A 293 0.92 9.89 9.28
C GLU A 293 -0.25 9.66 10.23
N ILE A 294 -0.97 10.72 10.60
CA ILE A 294 -2.11 10.64 11.52
C ILE A 294 -3.44 10.69 10.74
N ARG A 295 -4.52 10.28 11.40
CA ARG A 295 -5.90 10.32 10.86
C ARG A 295 -6.86 11.12 11.74
N ASP A 296 -6.32 11.80 12.75
CA ASP A 296 -7.05 12.57 13.74
C ASP A 296 -6.46 13.98 13.82
N ALA A 297 -7.15 14.95 13.19
CA ALA A 297 -6.68 16.33 13.09
C ALA A 297 -6.42 17.00 14.46
N SER A 298 -7.11 16.55 15.52
CA SER A 298 -6.91 17.04 16.89
C SER A 298 -5.51 16.80 17.43
N LEU A 299 -4.76 15.84 16.87
CA LEU A 299 -3.36 15.59 17.24
C LEU A 299 -2.37 16.51 16.53
N LEU A 300 -2.77 17.18 15.44
CA LEU A 300 -1.91 18.09 14.69
C LEU A 300 -1.71 19.40 15.46
N THR A 301 -0.88 19.32 16.50
CA THR A 301 -0.62 20.41 17.46
C THR A 301 0.86 20.78 17.44
N PRO A 302 1.23 21.99 17.88
CA PRO A 302 2.64 22.37 18.01
C PRO A 302 3.44 21.46 18.95
N ARG A 303 2.81 20.88 19.99
CA ARG A 303 3.46 19.89 20.87
C ARG A 303 3.84 18.63 20.11
N PHE A 304 2.90 18.10 19.32
CA PHE A 304 3.14 16.92 18.50
C PHE A 304 4.28 17.15 17.52
N ILE A 305 4.24 18.25 16.76
CA ILE A 305 5.28 18.57 15.78
C ILE A 305 6.67 18.75 16.41
N ARG A 306 6.77 19.44 17.55
CA ARG A 306 8.06 19.57 18.26
C ARG A 306 8.60 18.24 18.77
N ALA A 307 7.73 17.33 19.21
CA ALA A 307 8.13 15.99 19.62
C ALA A 307 8.73 15.20 18.44
N LEU A 308 8.16 15.33 17.24
CA LEU A 308 8.73 14.74 16.02
C LEU A 308 10.08 15.36 15.64
N ALA A 309 10.17 16.69 15.69
CA ALA A 309 11.39 17.44 15.39
C ALA A 309 12.57 16.97 16.25
N ALA A 310 12.34 16.81 17.56
CA ALA A 310 13.36 16.36 18.52
C ALA A 310 13.89 14.94 18.23
N LEU A 311 13.12 14.11 17.50
CA LEU A 311 13.48 12.74 17.15
C LEU A 311 13.93 12.58 15.69
N GLY A 312 13.92 13.66 14.90
CA GLY A 312 14.18 13.60 13.46
C GLY A 312 13.13 12.81 12.67
N VAL A 313 11.94 12.58 13.24
CA VAL A 313 10.83 11.89 12.57
C VAL A 313 10.09 12.91 11.70
N ARG A 314 9.80 12.55 10.45
CA ARG A 314 9.09 13.44 9.53
C ARG A 314 7.58 13.35 9.71
N TYR A 315 6.91 14.49 9.60
CA TYR A 315 5.46 14.52 9.45
C TYR A 315 5.11 14.20 7.98
N CYS A 316 4.27 13.18 7.78
CA CYS A 316 3.72 12.85 6.47
C CYS A 316 2.41 13.61 6.27
N VAL A 317 2.35 14.45 5.23
CA VAL A 317 1.11 15.14 4.83
C VAL A 317 0.15 14.11 4.25
N GLY A 318 -0.86 13.73 5.03
CA GLY A 318 -1.87 12.77 4.62
C GLY A 318 -3.11 13.49 4.09
N LEU A 319 -3.47 13.26 2.82
CA LEU A 319 -4.72 13.78 2.26
C LEU A 319 -5.80 12.73 2.38
N HIS A 320 -6.71 13.00 3.30
CA HIS A 320 -7.78 12.11 3.73
C HIS A 320 -8.92 12.94 4.33
N ALA A 321 -10.16 12.47 4.23
CA ALA A 321 -11.36 13.20 4.70
C ALA A 321 -11.38 13.58 6.20
N ARG A 322 -10.47 13.02 7.02
CA ARG A 322 -10.33 13.32 8.47
C ARG A 322 -9.20 14.31 8.78
N MET A 323 -8.43 14.70 7.76
CA MET A 323 -7.28 15.58 7.89
C MET A 323 -7.59 16.95 7.29
N PRO A 324 -6.97 18.03 7.79
CA PRO A 324 -7.08 19.35 7.17
C PRO A 324 -6.53 19.33 5.74
N ASP A 325 -6.91 20.34 4.94
CA ASP A 325 -6.35 20.55 3.62
C ASP A 325 -4.81 20.71 3.65
N PRO A 326 -4.11 20.46 2.52
CA PRO A 326 -2.65 20.49 2.48
C PRO A 326 -2.03 21.83 2.92
N LEU A 327 -2.68 22.96 2.64
CA LEU A 327 -2.17 24.28 3.02
C LEU A 327 -2.17 24.45 4.54
N ARG A 328 -3.21 23.99 5.24
CA ARG A 328 -3.22 23.96 6.71
C ARG A 328 -2.15 23.05 7.28
N GLN A 329 -1.87 21.92 6.63
CA GLN A 329 -0.81 21.01 7.04
C GLN A 329 0.60 21.60 6.78
N ALA A 330 0.76 22.52 5.82
CA ALA A 330 2.04 23.16 5.53
C ALA A 330 2.59 24.00 6.71
N ALA A 331 1.71 24.59 7.53
CA ALA A 331 2.13 25.30 8.74
C ALA A 331 2.78 24.36 9.78
N ALA A 332 2.32 23.11 9.86
CA ALA A 332 2.93 22.09 10.70
C ALA A 332 4.32 21.69 10.19
N LEU A 333 4.51 21.61 8.86
CA LEU A 333 5.81 21.38 8.26
C LEU A 333 6.79 22.52 8.51
N ALA A 334 6.35 23.78 8.38
CA ALA A 334 7.19 24.94 8.68
C ALA A 334 7.69 24.92 10.14
N LEU A 335 6.83 24.56 11.09
CA LEU A 335 7.22 24.37 12.49
C LEU A 335 8.17 23.18 12.69
N LEU A 336 7.99 22.10 11.92
CA LEU A 336 8.86 20.92 11.97
C LEU A 336 10.28 21.21 11.46
N ASP A 337 10.36 22.00 10.39
CA ASP A 337 11.60 22.33 9.71
C ASP A 337 12.44 23.39 10.44
N GLY A 338 11.78 24.33 11.13
CA GLY A 338 12.49 25.43 11.76
C GLY A 338 13.35 26.19 10.73
N ASP A 339 14.64 26.30 11.00
CA ASP A 339 15.59 27.00 10.12
C ASP A 339 16.18 26.12 9.00
N ALA A 340 16.02 24.79 9.07
CA ALA A 340 16.63 23.85 8.14
C ALA A 340 15.58 22.85 7.63
N PRO A 341 15.09 23.01 6.38
CA PRO A 341 14.04 22.14 5.87
C PRO A 341 14.51 20.70 5.76
N GLY A 342 13.65 19.76 6.14
CA GLY A 342 13.83 18.33 5.88
C GLY A 342 13.07 17.86 4.63
N PRO A 343 13.09 16.55 4.33
CA PRO A 343 12.36 16.01 3.19
C PRO A 343 10.84 16.18 3.32
N LEU A 344 10.18 16.40 2.19
CA LEU A 344 8.73 16.46 2.07
C LEU A 344 8.18 15.08 1.73
N ILE A 345 7.20 14.62 2.53
CA ILE A 345 6.57 13.32 2.36
C ILE A 345 5.06 13.53 2.33
N VAL A 346 4.43 13.13 1.23
CA VAL A 346 2.99 13.31 1.00
C VAL A 346 2.35 11.99 0.57
N ARG A 347 1.20 11.68 1.16
CA ARG A 347 0.36 10.54 0.74
C ARG A 347 -1.04 11.02 0.41
N TRP A 348 -1.35 11.11 -0.88
CA TRP A 348 -2.67 11.48 -1.35
C TRP A 348 -3.57 10.24 -1.46
N SER A 349 -4.34 9.97 -0.40
CA SER A 349 -5.06 8.71 -0.25
C SER A 349 -6.47 8.72 -0.84
N LEU A 350 -7.17 9.86 -0.77
CA LEU A 350 -8.59 9.96 -1.11
C LEU A 350 -8.93 11.40 -1.55
N HIS A 351 -9.91 11.54 -2.44
CA HIS A 351 -10.56 12.81 -2.72
C HIS A 351 -11.30 13.34 -1.48
N GLY A 352 -11.23 14.66 -1.21
CA GLY A 352 -11.77 15.26 0.02
C GLY A 352 -13.30 15.10 0.21
N GLY A 353 -14.04 14.83 -0.87
CA GLY A 353 -15.50 14.73 -0.88
C GLY A 353 -16.12 13.34 -0.68
N PHE A 354 -15.33 12.25 -0.60
CA PHE A 354 -15.88 10.89 -0.61
C PHE A 354 -15.47 10.03 0.59
N ARG A 355 -16.31 9.04 0.93
CA ARG A 355 -15.89 7.86 1.72
C ARG A 355 -15.23 6.83 0.81
N TYR A 356 -14.27 6.06 1.33
CA TYR A 356 -13.39 5.17 0.56
C TYR A 356 -14.11 4.20 -0.40
N GLU A 357 -15.24 3.62 0.02
CA GLU A 357 -15.99 2.65 -0.79
C GLU A 357 -16.76 3.29 -1.96
N GLN A 358 -17.26 4.52 -1.77
CA GLN A 358 -17.99 5.26 -2.81
C GLN A 358 -17.06 5.66 -3.96
N ALA A 359 -15.81 6.00 -3.66
CA ALA A 359 -14.80 6.35 -4.65
C ALA A 359 -14.39 5.14 -5.53
N LYS A 360 -14.30 3.92 -4.97
CA LYS A 360 -13.83 2.75 -5.73
C LYS A 360 -14.80 2.37 -6.85
N ALA A 361 -16.09 2.25 -6.55
CA ALA A 361 -17.09 1.88 -7.54
C ALA A 361 -17.24 2.93 -8.66
N LYS A 362 -16.97 4.20 -8.35
CA LYS A 362 -17.06 5.30 -9.31
C LYS A 362 -15.88 5.38 -10.27
N TYR A 363 -14.69 4.95 -9.83
CA TYR A 363 -13.43 5.22 -10.54
C TYR A 363 -12.80 4.01 -11.22
N GLU A 364 -13.25 2.79 -10.93
CA GLU A 364 -12.84 1.64 -11.73
C GLU A 364 -13.21 1.86 -13.21
N PRO A 365 -12.32 1.54 -14.17
CA PRO A 365 -11.12 0.71 -14.03
C PRO A 365 -9.81 1.45 -13.69
N PHE A 366 -9.88 2.75 -13.35
CA PHE A 366 -8.75 3.64 -13.05
C PHE A 366 -7.87 4.04 -14.25
N ASP A 367 -8.49 4.13 -15.43
CA ASP A 367 -7.88 4.45 -16.72
C ASP A 367 -7.95 5.94 -17.09
N LYS A 368 -8.69 6.75 -16.33
CA LYS A 368 -8.88 8.17 -16.59
C LYS A 368 -9.02 8.99 -15.30
N LEU A 369 -8.80 10.29 -15.41
CA LEU A 369 -9.23 11.24 -14.38
C LEU A 369 -10.75 11.38 -14.43
N VAL A 370 -11.40 11.41 -13.27
CA VAL A 370 -12.87 11.43 -13.12
C VAL A 370 -13.30 12.63 -12.29
N ASP A 371 -12.84 12.72 -11.04
CA ASP A 371 -13.10 13.86 -10.15
C ASP A 371 -11.75 14.56 -9.91
N GLU A 372 -11.31 15.32 -10.89
CA GLU A 372 -10.09 16.11 -10.79
C GLU A 372 -10.16 17.08 -9.60
N ASP A 373 -9.02 17.25 -8.91
CA ASP A 373 -8.87 18.17 -7.79
C ASP A 373 -7.72 19.16 -8.06
N PRO A 374 -7.94 20.17 -8.94
CA PRO A 374 -6.91 21.14 -9.27
C PRO A 374 -6.43 21.93 -8.04
N ALA A 375 -7.31 22.20 -7.08
CA ALA A 375 -6.95 22.96 -5.89
C ALA A 375 -5.93 22.19 -5.03
N THR A 376 -6.16 20.90 -4.80
CA THR A 376 -5.19 20.04 -4.11
C THR A 376 -3.90 19.89 -4.91
N ARG A 377 -3.98 19.70 -6.24
CA ARG A 377 -2.78 19.59 -7.09
C ARG A 377 -1.91 20.84 -7.01
N SER A 378 -2.50 22.03 -7.16
CA SER A 378 -1.75 23.28 -7.11
C SER A 378 -1.13 23.52 -5.73
N ALA A 379 -1.85 23.24 -4.64
CA ALA A 379 -1.30 23.32 -3.29
C ALA A 379 -0.11 22.35 -3.08
N LEU A 380 -0.20 21.12 -3.59
CA LEU A 380 0.89 20.16 -3.55
C LEU A 380 2.06 20.57 -4.45
N ALA A 381 1.79 21.16 -5.60
CA ALA A 381 2.80 21.60 -6.55
C ALA A 381 3.63 22.76 -5.98
N GLU A 382 2.99 23.77 -5.41
CA GLU A 382 3.65 24.88 -4.74
C GLU A 382 4.51 24.40 -3.55
N LEU A 383 3.95 23.50 -2.73
CA LEU A 383 4.67 22.93 -1.61
C LEU A 383 5.88 22.12 -2.09
N ALA A 384 5.69 21.23 -3.07
CA ALA A 384 6.77 20.44 -3.63
C ALA A 384 7.87 21.30 -4.26
N ALA A 385 7.51 22.33 -5.03
CA ALA A 385 8.47 23.26 -5.63
C ALA A 385 9.34 23.94 -4.57
N ARG A 386 8.74 24.42 -3.48
CA ARG A 386 9.48 25.05 -2.37
C ARG A 386 10.54 24.12 -1.78
N TYR A 387 10.19 22.86 -1.48
CA TYR A 387 11.14 21.90 -0.92
C TYR A 387 12.17 21.46 -1.93
N ALA A 388 11.76 21.26 -3.18
CA ALA A 388 12.65 20.84 -4.25
C ALA A 388 13.73 21.90 -4.54
N LEU A 389 13.35 23.18 -4.59
CA LEU A 389 14.27 24.31 -4.77
C LEU A 389 15.17 24.53 -3.55
N ALA A 390 14.72 24.17 -2.34
CA ALA A 390 15.55 24.11 -1.13
C ALA A 390 16.50 22.89 -1.09
N GLY A 391 16.57 22.10 -2.17
CA GLY A 391 17.44 20.93 -2.29
C GLY A 391 16.97 19.70 -1.50
N GLN A 392 15.76 19.72 -0.94
CA GLN A 392 15.24 18.62 -0.13
C GLN A 392 14.61 17.51 -0.99
N PRO A 393 14.72 16.24 -0.61
CA PRO A 393 13.96 15.17 -1.24
C PRO A 393 12.45 15.41 -1.09
N VAL A 394 11.71 15.21 -2.17
CA VAL A 394 10.24 15.27 -2.21
C VAL A 394 9.72 13.91 -2.66
N ILE A 395 8.89 13.27 -1.84
CA ILE A 395 8.25 12.00 -2.17
C ILE A 395 6.74 12.15 -2.03
N ILE A 396 6.02 11.96 -3.13
CA ILE A 396 4.55 12.06 -3.18
C ILE A 396 3.99 10.77 -3.75
N THR A 397 3.17 10.05 -2.98
CA THR A 397 2.46 8.86 -3.46
C THR A 397 0.96 9.12 -3.56
N ILE A 398 0.36 8.79 -4.71
CA ILE A 398 -1.05 9.05 -5.02
C ILE A 398 -1.85 7.75 -5.11
N ASN A 399 -3.07 7.71 -4.58
CA ASN A 399 -4.00 6.60 -4.74
C ASN A 399 -4.93 6.86 -5.92
N ASN A 400 -5.42 5.81 -6.61
CA ASN A 400 -6.42 6.00 -7.66
C ASN A 400 -7.69 6.70 -7.16
N LYS A 401 -8.00 6.58 -5.86
CA LYS A 401 -9.15 7.27 -5.24
C LYS A 401 -8.96 8.77 -5.02
N ALA A 402 -7.81 9.32 -5.39
CA ALA A 402 -7.58 10.75 -5.37
C ALA A 402 -8.36 11.47 -6.48
N GLU A 403 -8.23 11.00 -7.72
CA GLU A 403 -8.83 11.66 -8.90
C GLU A 403 -9.31 10.69 -9.98
N GLY A 404 -9.23 9.37 -9.77
CA GLY A 404 -9.63 8.35 -10.75
C GLY A 404 -8.46 7.51 -11.28
N SER A 405 -7.29 8.11 -11.49
CA SER A 405 -6.10 7.37 -11.96
C SER A 405 -4.82 7.96 -11.39
N ALA A 406 -4.15 7.23 -10.50
CA ALA A 406 -2.92 7.68 -9.86
C ALA A 406 -1.77 8.02 -10.82
N PRO A 407 -1.47 7.24 -11.89
CA PRO A 407 -0.43 7.63 -12.83
C PRO A 407 -0.78 8.90 -13.61
N LEU A 408 -2.05 9.10 -14.00
CA LEU A 408 -2.47 10.35 -14.65
C LEU A 408 -2.41 11.54 -13.70
N SER A 409 -2.79 11.35 -12.42
CA SER A 409 -2.59 12.36 -11.37
C SER A 409 -1.11 12.70 -11.18
N CYS A 410 -0.20 11.71 -11.24
CA CYS A 410 1.25 11.96 -11.18
C CYS A 410 1.72 12.78 -12.38
N ILE A 411 1.23 12.49 -13.60
CA ILE A 411 1.55 13.27 -14.80
C ILE A 411 1.06 14.71 -14.68
N ALA A 412 -0.19 14.91 -14.24
CA ALA A 412 -0.75 16.24 -14.04
C ALA A 412 0.03 17.04 -12.97
N LEU A 413 0.29 16.41 -11.82
CA LEU A 413 1.05 17.03 -10.73
C LEU A 413 2.49 17.34 -11.13
N ALA A 414 3.15 16.49 -11.92
CA ALA A 414 4.50 16.74 -12.44
C ALA A 414 4.58 18.05 -13.23
N ARG A 415 3.60 18.29 -14.10
CA ARG A 415 3.50 19.52 -14.90
C ARG A 415 3.31 20.75 -14.02
N GLU A 416 2.44 20.67 -13.01
CA GLU A 416 2.21 21.78 -12.08
C GLU A 416 3.46 22.06 -11.22
N ILE A 417 4.18 21.03 -10.76
CA ILE A 417 5.45 21.20 -10.03
C ILE A 417 6.50 21.89 -10.90
N ALA A 418 6.66 21.46 -12.15
CA ALA A 418 7.61 22.05 -13.08
C ALA A 418 7.28 23.53 -13.35
N ALA A 419 6.00 23.84 -13.56
CA ALA A 419 5.52 25.22 -13.73
C ALA A 419 5.78 26.08 -12.48
N ALA A 420 5.47 25.57 -11.29
CA ALA A 420 5.74 26.27 -10.02
C ALA A 420 7.24 26.51 -9.82
N CYS A 421 8.10 25.53 -10.12
CA CYS A 421 9.56 25.71 -10.05
C CYS A 421 10.05 26.81 -11.00
N ALA A 422 9.50 26.88 -12.22
CA ALA A 422 9.86 27.92 -13.18
C ALA A 422 9.41 29.32 -12.72
N GLN A 423 8.20 29.44 -12.17
CA GLN A 423 7.68 30.70 -11.62
C GLN A 423 8.56 31.23 -10.49
N TRP A 424 8.89 30.38 -9.51
CA TRP A 424 9.73 30.77 -8.37
C TRP A 424 11.14 31.19 -8.77
N ARG A 425 11.73 30.53 -9.79
CA ARG A 425 13.04 30.93 -10.32
C ARG A 425 12.99 32.30 -11.01
N ASN A 426 11.89 32.62 -11.69
CA ASN A 426 11.71 33.92 -12.34
C ASN A 426 11.44 35.05 -11.33
N GLU A 427 10.77 34.76 -10.21
CA GLU A 427 10.55 35.73 -9.14
C GLU A 427 11.83 36.01 -8.33
N ALA A 428 12.76 35.05 -8.30
CA ALA A 428 14.04 35.18 -7.60
C ALA A 428 15.18 35.78 -8.44
N ALA A 429 15.01 35.85 -9.77
CA ALA A 429 15.95 36.43 -10.72
C ALA A 429 15.68 37.92 -10.94
#